data_AF-A0A660WR16-F1
#
_entry.id   AF-A0A660WR16-F1
#
_cell.length_a   1.000
_cell.length_b   1.000
_cell.length_c   1.000
_cell.angle_alpha   90.00
_cell.angle_beta   90.00
_cell.angle_gamma   90.00
#
_symmetry.space_group_name_H-M   'P 1'
#
loop_
_entity.id
_entity.type
_entity.pdbx_description
1 polymer ?
#
loop_
_entity_poly.entity_id
_entity_poly.type
_entity_poly.pdbx_seq_one_letter_code
_entity_poly.pdbx_strand_id
1 'polypeptide(L)'
;MKRVLLILPPIQDFYFTFSRNYPLGLLYLATLLIKEGFEAKIVNALEWRRKVTIRIPQNFSYLKRYYHPNKSPFRLFNNFYHFG
;
A
#
# COMPACT_ATOMS: atom_id res chain seq x y z
N MET A 1 6.64 23.88 19.30
CA MET A 1 5.82 23.33 18.20
C MET A 1 6.01 21.81 18.15
N LYS A 2 4.94 21.02 18.18
CA LYS A 2 5.02 19.55 18.13
C LYS A 2 5.08 19.08 16.67
N ARG A 3 5.87 18.04 16.41
CA ARG A 3 6.08 17.49 15.06
C ARG A 3 5.32 16.17 14.90
N VAL A 4 4.64 16.02 13.78
CA VAL A 4 3.85 14.83 13.43
C VAL A 4 4.28 14.32 12.06
N LEU A 5 4.53 13.01 11.97
CA LEU A 5 4.82 12.32 10.72
C LEU A 5 3.67 11.36 10.39
N LEU A 6 3.03 11.57 9.26
CA LEU A 6 1.98 10.71 8.72
C LEU A 6 2.59 9.81 7.66
N ILE A 7 2.39 8.50 7.77
CA ILE A 7 3.05 7.52 6.90
C ILE A 7 1.97 6.76 6.12
N LEU A 8 2.06 6.78 4.78
CA LEU A 8 1.44 5.76 3.95
C LEU A 8 2.43 4.60 3.83
N PRO A 9 2.19 3.48 4.52
CA PRO A 9 3.15 2.39 4.60
C PRO A 9 3.24 1.62 3.27
N PRO A 10 4.30 0.83 3.07
CA PRO A 10 4.31 -0.14 1.99
C PRO A 10 3.18 -1.17 2.19
N ILE A 11 2.72 -1.75 1.09
CA ILE A 11 1.60 -2.69 1.09
C ILE A 11 2.09 -4.06 0.63
N GLN A 12 1.61 -5.12 1.27
CA GLN A 12 1.82 -6.49 0.80
C GLN A 12 0.49 -7.06 0.31
N ASP A 13 0.36 -7.28 -1.00
CA ASP A 13 -0.89 -7.71 -1.62
C ASP A 13 -0.65 -8.44 -2.96
N PHE A 14 -1.66 -9.14 -3.46
CA PHE A 14 -1.69 -9.72 -4.80
C PHE A 14 -1.79 -8.67 -5.91
N TYR A 15 -2.28 -7.47 -5.58
CA TYR A 15 -2.57 -6.42 -6.54
C TYR A 15 -2.46 -5.01 -5.95
N PHE A 16 -1.88 -4.10 -6.73
CA PHE A 16 -1.83 -2.66 -6.47
C PHE A 16 -2.12 -1.88 -7.76
N THR A 17 -2.84 -0.76 -7.64
CA THR A 17 -3.01 0.22 -8.73
C THR A 17 -2.48 1.57 -8.30
N PHE A 18 -1.95 2.32 -9.25
CA PHE A 18 -1.44 3.65 -8.98
C PHE A 18 -2.51 4.62 -8.46
N SER A 19 -3.78 4.45 -8.84
CA SER A 19 -4.89 5.22 -8.28
C SER A 19 -5.06 5.06 -6.77
N ARG A 20 -4.56 3.96 -6.19
CA ARG A 20 -4.57 3.70 -4.74
C ARG A 20 -3.34 4.27 -4.01
N ASN A 21 -2.49 5.00 -4.72
CA ASN A 21 -1.32 5.67 -4.17
C ASN A 21 -1.63 7.09 -3.65
N TYR A 22 -2.84 7.61 -3.88
CA TYR A 22 -3.16 8.97 -3.47
C TYR A 22 -3.55 9.03 -1.98
N PRO A 23 -2.74 9.65 -1.09
CA PRO A 23 -2.94 9.59 0.36
C PRO A 23 -3.97 10.61 0.85
N LEU A 24 -5.17 10.64 0.26
CA LEU A 24 -6.18 11.67 0.52
C LEU A 24 -6.51 11.82 2.01
N GLY A 25 -6.68 10.72 2.73
CA GLY A 25 -6.92 10.75 4.18
C GLY A 25 -5.79 11.40 4.96
N LEU A 26 -4.52 11.15 4.58
CA LEU A 26 -3.38 11.77 5.24
C LEU A 26 -3.28 13.26 4.91
N LEU A 27 -3.67 13.68 3.70
CA LEU A 27 -3.74 15.09 3.32
C LEU A 27 -4.75 15.85 4.18
N TYR A 28 -5.93 15.27 4.43
CA TYR A 28 -6.92 15.86 5.32
C TYR A 28 -6.40 15.98 6.76
N LEU A 29 -5.77 14.93 7.28
CA LEU A 29 -5.17 14.96 8.63
C LEU A 29 -4.04 15.99 8.73
N ALA A 30 -3.13 16.03 7.76
CA ALA A 30 -2.04 17.01 7.72
C ALA A 30 -2.58 18.44 7.72
N THR A 31 -3.62 18.70 6.91
CA THR A 31 -4.26 20.02 6.83
C THR A 31 -4.82 20.45 8.19
N LEU A 32 -5.53 19.56 8.89
CA LEU A 32 -6.07 19.86 10.21
C LEU A 32 -4.96 20.10 11.24
N LEU A 33 -3.94 19.24 11.27
CA LEU A 33 -2.80 19.39 12.19
C LEU A 33 -2.07 20.72 11.99
N ILE A 34 -1.85 21.12 10.74
CA ILE A 34 -1.23 22.41 10.42
C ILE A 34 -2.10 23.57 10.92
N LYS A 35 -3.42 23.51 10.75
CA LYS A 35 -4.36 24.52 11.26
C LYS A 35 -4.33 24.64 12.79
N GLU A 36 -4.13 23.52 13.49
CA GLU A 36 -4.02 23.47 14.96
C GLU A 36 -2.61 23.80 15.49
N GLY A 37 -1.70 24.29 14.64
CA GLY A 37 -0.36 24.74 15.05
C GLY A 37 0.69 23.63 15.21
N PHE A 38 0.45 22.44 14.64
CA PHE A 38 1.46 21.38 14.54
C PHE A 38 2.28 21.52 13.26
N GLU A 39 3.54 21.05 13.30
CA GLU A 39 4.30 20.76 12.08
C GLU A 39 3.94 19.34 11.62
N ALA A 40 3.31 19.19 10.46
CA ALA A 40 2.94 17.89 9.90
C ALA A 40 3.67 17.62 8.58
N LYS A 41 4.19 16.40 8.41
CA LYS A 41 4.77 15.90 7.15
C LYS A 41 4.14 14.56 6.77
N ILE A 42 4.09 14.29 5.48
CA ILE A 42 3.63 13.01 4.92
C ILE A 42 4.81 12.28 4.29
N VAL A 43 4.96 11.00 4.60
CA VAL A 43 5.86 10.08 3.90
C VAL A 43 5.01 9.05 3.16
N ASN A 44 5.18 8.98 1.85
CA ASN A 44 4.50 8.01 1.01
C ASN A 44 5.47 6.91 0.55
N ALA A 45 5.44 5.75 1.20
CA ALA A 45 6.31 4.64 0.82
C ALA A 45 5.97 4.05 -0.56
N LEU A 46 4.75 4.26 -1.07
CA LEU A 46 4.29 3.75 -2.36
C LEU A 46 4.70 4.63 -3.55
N GLU A 47 5.28 5.81 -3.30
CA GLU A 47 5.72 6.75 -4.35
C GLU A 47 6.84 6.17 -5.22
N TRP A 48 7.71 5.33 -4.65
CA TRP A 48 8.86 4.76 -5.36
C TRP A 48 8.49 3.72 -6.43
N ARG A 49 7.19 3.35 -6.51
CA ARG A 49 6.63 2.35 -7.44
C ARG A 49 7.40 1.02 -7.46
N ARG A 50 8.16 0.73 -6.40
CA ARG A 50 8.91 -0.51 -6.29
C ARG A 50 7.92 -1.64 -6.06
N LYS A 51 8.15 -2.74 -6.77
CA LYS A 51 7.35 -3.95 -6.66
C LYS A 51 8.31 -5.14 -6.54
N VAL A 52 8.24 -5.84 -5.42
CA VAL A 52 9.09 -7.00 -5.13
C VAL A 52 8.19 -8.21 -4.94
N THR A 53 8.41 -9.28 -5.70
CA THR A 53 7.70 -10.55 -5.47
C THR A 53 8.18 -11.17 -4.17
N ILE A 54 7.24 -11.51 -3.29
CA ILE A 54 7.51 -12.15 -2.00
C ILE A 54 6.65 -13.42 -1.87
N ARG A 55 6.99 -14.27 -0.90
CA ARG A 55 6.19 -15.47 -0.61
C ARG A 55 4.85 -15.06 0.01
N ILE A 56 3.79 -15.79 -0.32
CA ILE A 56 2.48 -15.65 0.35
C ILE A 56 2.65 -16.01 1.83
N PRO A 57 2.26 -15.13 2.76
CA PRO A 57 2.25 -15.39 4.19
C PRO A 57 1.49 -16.67 4.57
N GLN A 58 1.91 -17.35 5.64
CA GLN A 58 1.33 -18.65 6.02
C GLN A 58 -0.17 -18.56 6.34
N ASN A 59 -0.59 -17.48 6.99
CA ASN A 59 -1.99 -17.16 7.26
C ASN A 59 -2.83 -16.99 5.98
N PHE A 60 -2.19 -16.72 4.83
CA PHE A 60 -2.83 -16.60 3.52
C PHE A 60 -2.63 -17.84 2.63
N SER A 61 -2.11 -18.93 3.18
CA SER A 61 -1.88 -20.18 2.42
C SER A 61 -3.14 -20.72 1.74
N TYR A 62 -4.32 -20.54 2.35
CA TYR A 62 -5.62 -20.93 1.79
C TYR A 62 -5.94 -20.20 0.46
N LEU A 63 -5.30 -19.07 0.19
CA LEU A 63 -5.50 -18.31 -1.03
C LEU A 63 -4.76 -18.88 -2.25
N LYS A 64 -3.79 -19.78 -2.05
CA LYS A 64 -3.01 -20.40 -3.15
C LYS A 64 -3.89 -21.16 -4.14
N ARG A 65 -5.03 -21.70 -3.70
CA ARG A 65 -6.00 -22.37 -4.59
C ARG A 65 -6.66 -21.40 -5.58
N TYR A 66 -6.68 -20.11 -5.28
CA TYR A 66 -7.32 -19.07 -6.11
C TYR A 66 -6.28 -18.24 -6.88
N TYR A 67 -5.23 -17.80 -6.20
CA TYR A 67 -4.15 -16.99 -6.78
C TYR A 67 -2.96 -17.88 -7.12
N HIS A 68 -3.00 -18.48 -8.31
CA HIS A 68 -1.96 -19.31 -8.87
C HIS A 68 -1.78 -19.01 -10.36
N PRO A 69 -0.60 -19.26 -10.94
CA PRO A 69 -0.38 -19.08 -12.37
C PRO A 69 -1.44 -19.81 -13.20
N ASN A 70 -2.25 -19.05 -13.94
CA ASN A 70 -3.33 -19.57 -14.77
C ASN A 70 -3.37 -18.82 -16.12
N LYS A 71 -3.71 -19.52 -17.21
CA LYS A 71 -3.79 -18.98 -18.58
C LYS A 71 -5.21 -18.59 -19.01
N SER A 72 -6.24 -18.90 -18.21
CA SER A 72 -7.63 -18.54 -18.48
C SER A 72 -7.82 -17.03 -18.66
N PRO A 73 -8.75 -16.58 -19.53
CA PRO A 73 -9.13 -15.17 -19.61
C PRO A 73 -9.77 -14.67 -18.30
N PHE A 74 -10.29 -15.58 -17.46
CA PHE A 74 -10.86 -15.28 -16.15
C PHE A 74 -9.87 -15.49 -14.99
N ARG A 75 -8.56 -15.56 -15.29
CA ARG A 75 -7.54 -15.74 -14.26
C ARG A 75 -7.57 -14.60 -13.24
N LEU A 76 -7.33 -14.95 -11.98
CA LEU A 76 -7.06 -13.98 -10.92
C LEU A 76 -5.59 -13.56 -10.92
N PHE A 77 -5.18 -12.79 -9.91
CA PHE A 77 -3.79 -12.44 -9.67
C PHE A 77 -2.93 -13.68 -9.36
N ASN A 78 -1.63 -13.64 -9.66
CA ASN A 78 -0.77 -14.81 -9.55
C ASN A 78 0.20 -14.76 -8.36
N ASN A 79 0.84 -13.62 -8.16
CA ASN A 79 1.96 -13.47 -7.22
C ASN A 79 1.55 -12.53 -6.09
N PHE A 80 2.20 -12.70 -4.94
CA PHE A 80 2.11 -11.79 -3.81
C PHE A 80 3.31 -10.85 -3.85
N TYR A 81 3.07 -9.56 -3.62
CA TYR A 81 4.07 -8.53 -3.81
C TYR A 81 4.18 -7.64 -2.59
N HIS A 82 5.37 -7.11 -2.37
CA HIS A 82 5.61 -5.92 -1.58
C HIS A 82 5.65 -4.71 -2.51
N PHE A 83 4.77 -3.73 -2.27
CA PHE A 83 4.69 -2.46 -2.96
C PHE A 83 5.24 -1.35 -2.06
N GLY A 84 6.10 -0.51 -2.64
CA GLY A 84 6.88 0.49 -1.92
C GLY A 84 8.25 -0.02 -1.53
#